data_AF-C7XN97-F1
#
_entry.id   AF-C7XN97-F1
#
_cell.length_a   1.000
_cell.length_b   1.000
_cell.length_c   1.000
_cell.angle_alpha   90.00
_cell.angle_beta   90.00
_cell.angle_gamma   90.00
#
_symmetry.space_group_name_H-M   'P 1'
#
loop_
_entity.id
_entity.type
_entity.pdbx_description
1 polymer ?
#
loop_
_entity_poly.entity_id
_entity_poly.type
_entity_poly.pdbx_seq_one_letter_code
_entity_poly.pdbx_strand_id
1 'polypeptide(L)'
;MLYIVTALYIEAKPLISLFNLKKDNTFTKFQVFSNENIKLIISGTGKIKSATALTYLISNKDIKENDYIINIGFIASSNNNSQLGDIVYISKIQNAYSDTTFYPEMIYKHNFLEGSLTTFDKIIENKIEYVEYIDMEAYGFFQTASIFFKRDKIIILKIISDILKENIEDRILFNYRDENIFGESYKKICEFLLKFINMPDDNKNNFNNNEQDLIKKVLENLKLSDTMTYEFFNILKYLKIKCGNIDILKKYENIEVNSKVQGKKIFEEIKEFSKLNNKVEFERKSFNNKNTNLFNNRFSHIYVEKKILNNKNTLEILSKFKDVKIIEIDNYKEVFSSNNQDFHLQKLGQKLILASNKPNMIYEGAVVCESFENDNFYYTSSIINCVYDCEYCYLQGVYSSGNIVIFVDIEKVFEEVEELYNKLKTLYLCVSYDTDLLAIESICAFSEKWYYFIEDKKDLKIELRTKSGNIDKFLNLKPLDNFIIAFTLSPENIALRNEKYAASFKNRVKAIKELQEKGWKVRICIDPLIYSDNFEENYSQMIEYLFNEIDKEKVIDISIGVFRISKEYLKKMRNQNQNSEILYYPFECIDGVYTYSDKTKSYMINFIKEQFLKYININKIYI
;
A
#
# COMPACT_ATOMS: atom_id res chain seq x y z
N MET A 1 -11.71 18.54 7.62
CA MET A 1 -12.81 19.32 7.00
C MET A 1 -13.46 18.46 5.93
N LEU A 2 -14.78 18.52 5.82
CA LEU A 2 -15.57 17.81 4.81
C LEU A 2 -16.03 18.80 3.73
N TYR A 3 -15.60 18.59 2.49
CA TYR A 3 -16.02 19.39 1.34
C TYR A 3 -17.09 18.64 0.55
N ILE A 4 -18.21 19.27 0.24
CA ILE A 4 -19.33 18.67 -0.49
C ILE A 4 -19.63 19.50 -1.74
N VAL A 5 -19.69 18.85 -2.90
CA VAL A 5 -20.07 19.46 -4.18
C VAL A 5 -21.37 18.83 -4.66
N THR A 6 -22.39 19.68 -4.83
CA THR A 6 -23.72 19.33 -5.36
C THR A 6 -24.00 20.17 -6.60
N ALA A 7 -24.81 19.68 -7.55
CA ALA A 7 -25.15 20.42 -8.76
C ALA A 7 -26.32 21.39 -8.53
N LEU A 8 -27.32 20.98 -7.76
CA LEU A 8 -28.60 21.68 -7.62
C LEU A 8 -28.92 22.04 -6.17
N TYR A 9 -29.72 23.11 -5.97
CA TYR A 9 -30.16 23.50 -4.63
C TYR A 9 -31.05 22.43 -3.97
N ILE A 10 -31.87 21.72 -4.74
CA ILE A 10 -32.69 20.61 -4.23
C ILE A 10 -31.83 19.46 -3.69
N GLU A 11 -30.63 19.25 -4.26
CA GLU A 11 -29.69 18.24 -3.75
C GLU A 11 -28.99 18.70 -2.47
N ALA A 12 -28.75 20.01 -2.36
CA ALA A 12 -28.05 20.63 -1.24
C ALA A 12 -28.94 20.84 0.00
N LYS A 13 -30.22 21.19 -0.20
CA LYS A 13 -31.15 21.60 0.86
C LYS A 13 -31.24 20.58 2.02
N PRO A 14 -31.39 19.26 1.79
CA PRO A 14 -31.42 18.28 2.88
C PRO A 14 -30.12 18.24 3.67
N LEU A 15 -28.97 18.34 3.00
CA LEU A 15 -27.64 18.35 3.64
C LEU A 15 -27.42 19.62 4.47
N ILE A 16 -27.83 20.78 3.94
CA ILE A 16 -27.79 22.07 4.65
C ILE A 16 -28.59 21.97 5.96
N SER A 17 -29.79 21.38 5.91
CA SER A 17 -30.63 21.20 7.10
C SER A 17 -30.04 20.19 8.08
N LEU A 18 -29.63 19.00 7.62
CA LEU A 18 -29.15 17.91 8.50
C LEU A 18 -27.83 18.28 9.20
N PHE A 19 -26.95 19.03 8.53
CA PHE A 19 -25.68 19.48 9.10
C PHE A 19 -25.73 20.90 9.71
N ASN A 20 -26.89 21.54 9.75
CA ASN A 20 -27.07 22.91 10.23
C ASN A 20 -26.09 23.92 9.59
N LEU A 21 -25.93 23.86 8.27
CA LEU A 21 -25.01 24.74 7.54
C LEU A 21 -25.60 26.13 7.37
N LYS A 22 -24.75 27.16 7.48
CA LYS A 22 -25.14 28.57 7.25
C LYS A 22 -24.55 29.07 5.94
N LYS A 23 -25.24 29.99 5.27
CA LYS A 23 -24.74 30.59 4.03
C LYS A 23 -23.45 31.36 4.30
N ASP A 24 -22.40 31.07 3.53
CA ASP A 24 -21.10 31.71 3.61
C ASP A 24 -21.01 32.82 2.54
N ASN A 25 -21.29 34.05 2.95
CA ASN A 25 -21.34 35.20 2.04
C ASN A 25 -19.94 35.68 1.59
N THR A 26 -18.85 35.06 2.04
CA THR A 26 -17.50 35.35 1.53
C THR A 26 -17.32 34.85 0.10
N PHE A 27 -18.12 33.85 -0.32
CA PHE A 27 -18.15 33.33 -1.68
C PHE A 27 -19.23 34.05 -2.51
N THR A 28 -18.84 34.62 -3.65
CA THR A 28 -19.73 35.49 -4.46
C THR A 28 -20.15 34.88 -5.80
N LYS A 29 -19.42 33.87 -6.28
CA LYS A 29 -19.64 33.27 -7.61
C LYS A 29 -20.51 32.02 -7.58
N PHE A 30 -20.48 31.30 -6.46
CA PHE A 30 -21.29 30.12 -6.20
C PHE A 30 -21.92 30.23 -4.83
N GLN A 31 -23.06 29.57 -4.63
CA GLN A 31 -23.68 29.49 -3.31
C GLN A 31 -22.90 28.49 -2.47
N VAL A 32 -22.36 28.96 -1.35
CA VAL A 32 -21.60 28.14 -0.39
C VAL A 32 -22.31 28.19 0.96
N PHE A 33 -22.38 27.04 1.62
CA PHE A 33 -22.91 26.87 2.96
C PHE A 33 -21.86 26.16 3.81
N SER A 34 -21.66 26.59 5.04
CA SER A 34 -20.58 26.06 5.89
C SER A 34 -20.92 26.06 7.38
N ASN A 35 -20.18 25.24 8.11
CA ASN A 35 -19.98 25.30 9.55
C ASN A 35 -18.48 25.06 9.84
N GLU A 36 -18.12 24.74 11.09
CA GLU A 36 -16.72 24.51 11.50
C GLU A 36 -16.08 23.30 10.82
N ASN A 37 -16.87 22.29 10.45
CA ASN A 37 -16.39 20.98 9.99
C ASN A 37 -16.72 20.67 8.53
N ILE A 38 -17.68 21.37 7.93
CA ILE A 38 -18.23 21.08 6.61
C ILE A 38 -18.34 22.35 5.77
N LYS A 39 -17.99 22.25 4.48
CA LYS A 39 -18.27 23.24 3.44
C LYS A 39 -18.97 22.59 2.26
N LEU A 40 -20.14 23.10 1.92
CA LEU A 40 -20.94 22.66 0.78
C LEU A 40 -20.99 23.76 -0.27
N ILE A 41 -20.74 23.43 -1.54
CA ILE A 41 -20.92 24.31 -2.69
C ILE A 41 -21.96 23.74 -3.66
N ILE A 42 -22.76 24.63 -4.24
CA ILE A 42 -23.68 24.31 -5.34
C ILE A 42 -23.01 24.75 -6.64
N SER A 43 -22.61 23.80 -7.48
CA SER A 43 -21.83 24.04 -8.70
C SER A 43 -22.68 24.46 -9.89
N GLY A 44 -23.94 24.04 -9.95
CA GLY A 44 -24.69 23.96 -11.20
C GLY A 44 -24.34 22.70 -11.99
N THR A 45 -25.16 22.41 -13.02
CA THR A 45 -25.05 21.19 -13.81
C THR A 45 -23.93 21.21 -14.86
N GLY A 46 -23.31 20.06 -15.06
CA GLY A 46 -22.26 19.83 -16.06
C GLY A 46 -20.83 19.81 -15.52
N LYS A 47 -19.97 19.00 -16.16
CA LYS A 47 -18.58 18.71 -15.78
C LYS A 47 -17.72 19.96 -15.54
N ILE A 48 -17.83 20.96 -16.42
CA ILE A 48 -17.04 22.21 -16.33
C ILE A 48 -17.45 23.01 -15.10
N LYS A 49 -18.76 23.13 -14.83
CA LYS A 49 -19.25 23.88 -13.68
C LYS A 49 -18.87 23.20 -12.37
N SER A 50 -19.01 21.87 -12.30
CA SER A 50 -18.55 21.04 -11.18
C SER A 50 -17.06 21.25 -10.87
N ALA A 51 -16.19 21.12 -11.88
CA ALA A 51 -14.75 21.36 -11.77
C ALA A 51 -14.40 22.79 -11.32
N THR A 52 -15.06 23.79 -11.91
CA THR A 52 -14.84 25.21 -11.60
C THR A 52 -15.25 25.53 -10.16
N ALA A 53 -16.42 25.04 -9.73
CA ALA A 53 -16.92 25.25 -8.37
C ALA A 53 -16.02 24.59 -7.33
N LEU A 54 -15.63 23.33 -7.56
CA LEU A 54 -14.67 22.62 -6.71
C LEU A 54 -13.38 23.42 -6.55
N THR A 55 -12.79 23.86 -7.67
CA THR A 55 -11.54 24.63 -7.67
C THR A 55 -11.73 25.92 -6.87
N TYR A 56 -12.78 26.68 -7.15
CA TYR A 56 -13.11 27.91 -6.42
C TYR A 56 -13.29 27.71 -4.90
N LEU A 57 -13.83 26.55 -4.48
CA LEU A 57 -14.02 26.22 -3.07
C LEU A 57 -12.70 26.02 -2.32
N ILE A 58 -11.66 25.50 -3.01
CA ILE A 58 -10.43 25.02 -2.36
C ILE A 58 -9.16 25.79 -2.74
N SER A 59 -9.12 26.58 -3.81
CA SER A 59 -7.87 27.19 -4.32
C SER A 59 -7.12 28.08 -3.32
N ASN A 60 -7.81 28.67 -2.34
CA ASN A 60 -7.21 29.50 -1.30
C ASN A 60 -7.12 28.78 0.06
N LYS A 61 -7.05 27.44 0.05
CA LYS A 61 -7.03 26.61 1.24
C LYS A 61 -5.86 25.64 1.21
N ASP A 62 -5.22 25.49 2.37
CA ASP A 62 -4.29 24.40 2.62
C ASP A 62 -5.12 23.15 2.91
N ILE A 63 -5.27 22.28 1.91
CA ILE A 63 -5.94 20.99 2.06
C ILE A 63 -5.10 20.12 2.98
N LYS A 64 -5.69 19.72 4.12
CA LYS A 64 -5.03 18.87 5.12
C LYS A 64 -5.16 17.40 4.74
N GLU A 65 -4.28 16.56 5.28
CA GLU A 65 -4.31 15.11 5.03
C GLU A 65 -5.62 14.43 5.46
N ASN A 66 -6.31 14.97 6.45
CA ASN A 66 -7.59 14.46 6.97
C ASN A 66 -8.81 15.15 6.33
N ASP A 67 -8.63 15.96 5.30
CA ASP A 67 -9.73 16.56 4.57
C ASP A 67 -10.28 15.60 3.51
N TYR A 68 -11.61 15.60 3.37
CA TYR A 68 -12.34 14.74 2.43
C TYR A 68 -13.16 15.60 1.49
N ILE A 69 -13.32 15.14 0.25
CA ILE A 69 -14.19 15.79 -0.74
C ILE A 69 -15.18 14.80 -1.33
N ILE A 70 -16.44 15.20 -1.38
CA ILE A 70 -17.55 14.34 -1.77
C ILE A 70 -18.40 15.01 -2.83
N ASN A 71 -18.69 14.27 -3.91
CA ASN A 71 -19.73 14.65 -4.84
C ASN A 71 -21.03 13.92 -4.46
N ILE A 72 -22.07 14.70 -4.21
CA ILE A 72 -23.42 14.20 -3.93
C ILE A 72 -24.35 14.80 -4.98
N GLY A 73 -25.15 13.95 -5.62
CA GLY A 73 -26.13 14.42 -6.59
C GLY A 73 -27.03 13.32 -7.10
N PHE A 74 -27.98 13.73 -7.93
CA PHE A 74 -28.92 12.83 -8.56
C PHE A 74 -28.32 12.16 -9.79
N ILE A 75 -28.76 10.92 -10.03
CA ILE A 75 -28.43 10.15 -11.23
C ILE A 75 -29.68 9.55 -11.84
N ALA A 76 -29.58 9.23 -13.13
CA ALA A 76 -30.51 8.36 -13.81
C ALA A 76 -29.94 6.93 -13.84
N SER A 77 -30.81 5.94 -13.63
CA SER A 77 -30.47 4.52 -13.71
C SER A 77 -31.01 3.93 -15.00
N SER A 78 -30.16 3.25 -15.74
CA SER A 78 -30.53 2.34 -16.84
C SER A 78 -30.63 0.88 -16.35
N ASN A 79 -30.38 0.64 -15.05
CA ASN A 79 -30.46 -0.66 -14.43
C ASN A 79 -31.90 -0.97 -13.97
N ASN A 80 -32.45 -2.09 -14.44
CA ASN A 80 -33.82 -2.51 -14.13
C ASN A 80 -34.04 -2.89 -12.66
N ASN A 81 -32.97 -3.20 -11.91
CA ASN A 81 -33.05 -3.63 -10.52
C ASN A 81 -32.99 -2.46 -9.51
N SER A 82 -32.80 -1.23 -9.99
CA SER A 82 -32.72 -0.03 -9.15
C SER A 82 -34.10 0.49 -8.75
N GLN A 83 -34.15 1.18 -7.60
CA GLN A 83 -35.31 1.90 -7.12
C GLN A 83 -35.00 3.39 -6.92
N LEU A 84 -36.04 4.24 -7.00
CA LEU A 84 -35.91 5.65 -6.66
C LEU A 84 -35.47 5.80 -5.20
N GLY A 85 -34.44 6.62 -4.98
CA GLY A 85 -33.89 6.89 -3.65
C GLY A 85 -32.76 5.94 -3.24
N ASP A 86 -32.47 4.89 -4.02
CA ASP A 86 -31.30 4.07 -3.79
C ASP A 86 -30.03 4.94 -3.81
N ILE A 87 -29.12 4.64 -2.88
CA ILE A 87 -27.80 5.29 -2.80
C ILE A 87 -26.81 4.40 -3.53
N VAL A 88 -26.05 5.00 -4.45
CA VAL A 88 -24.99 4.34 -5.19
C VAL A 88 -23.65 4.98 -4.83
N TYR A 89 -22.72 4.17 -4.33
CA TYR A 89 -21.30 4.52 -4.20
C TYR A 89 -20.61 4.14 -5.50
N ILE A 90 -20.15 5.15 -6.25
CA ILE A 90 -19.57 4.95 -7.57
C ILE A 90 -18.17 4.33 -7.49
N SER A 91 -17.99 3.17 -8.13
CA SER A 91 -16.72 2.43 -8.19
C SER A 91 -15.99 2.57 -9.52
N LYS A 92 -16.68 3.09 -10.54
CA LYS A 92 -16.13 3.36 -11.88
C LYS A 92 -16.78 4.61 -12.48
N ILE A 93 -15.97 5.50 -13.05
CA ILE A 93 -16.42 6.75 -13.67
C ILE A 93 -15.89 6.83 -15.09
N GLN A 94 -16.81 6.93 -16.04
CA GLN A 94 -16.54 7.04 -17.47
C GLN A 94 -17.04 8.39 -17.98
N ASN A 95 -16.45 8.84 -19.09
CA ASN A 95 -16.97 9.96 -19.85
C ASN A 95 -17.44 9.41 -21.20
N ALA A 96 -18.67 9.73 -21.59
CA ALA A 96 -19.25 9.25 -22.84
C ALA A 96 -18.44 9.63 -24.10
N TYR A 97 -17.52 10.59 -23.97
CA TYR A 97 -16.74 11.16 -25.07
C TYR A 97 -15.23 11.04 -24.85
N SER A 98 -14.77 10.19 -23.93
CA SER A 98 -13.34 9.96 -23.69
C SER A 98 -13.06 8.51 -23.30
N ASP A 99 -11.91 7.99 -23.74
CA ASP A 99 -11.45 6.64 -23.37
C ASP A 99 -10.89 6.56 -21.95
N THR A 100 -10.68 7.71 -21.28
CA THR A 100 -10.17 7.72 -19.91
C THR A 100 -11.25 7.32 -18.93
N THR A 101 -10.98 6.28 -18.15
CA THR A 101 -11.83 5.81 -17.05
C THR A 101 -11.13 6.04 -15.72
N PHE A 102 -11.90 6.43 -14.71
CA PHE A 102 -11.41 6.54 -13.33
C PHE A 102 -12.04 5.49 -12.42
N TYR A 103 -11.26 4.99 -11.48
CA TYR A 103 -11.70 4.05 -10.44
C TYR A 103 -11.48 4.69 -9.07
N PRO A 104 -12.53 5.24 -8.43
CA PRO A 104 -12.47 5.70 -7.04
C PRO A 104 -12.02 4.58 -6.10
N GLU A 105 -11.43 4.94 -4.95
CA GLU A 105 -10.93 3.95 -4.00
C GLU A 105 -12.08 3.34 -3.18
N MET A 106 -12.31 2.03 -3.36
CA MET A 106 -13.41 1.28 -2.71
C MET A 106 -12.99 0.67 -1.36
N ILE A 107 -12.53 1.51 -0.45
CA ILE A 107 -11.97 1.06 0.83
C ILE A 107 -12.93 1.16 2.01
N TYR A 108 -13.89 2.08 2.02
CA TYR A 108 -14.74 2.30 3.18
C TYR A 108 -15.90 1.31 3.22
N LYS A 109 -16.22 0.81 4.42
CA LYS A 109 -17.34 -0.11 4.62
C LYS A 109 -18.67 0.63 4.54
N HIS A 110 -19.56 0.16 3.69
CA HIS A 110 -20.90 0.69 3.49
C HIS A 110 -21.90 -0.41 3.12
N ASN A 111 -23.19 -0.05 3.14
CA ASN A 111 -24.30 -0.92 2.73
C ASN A 111 -25.05 -0.35 1.51
N PHE A 112 -24.45 0.61 0.80
CA PHE A 112 -25.01 1.19 -0.42
C PHE A 112 -24.81 0.28 -1.62
N LEU A 113 -25.56 0.52 -2.69
CA LEU A 113 -25.27 -0.07 -3.99
C LEU A 113 -23.91 0.43 -4.48
N GLU A 114 -23.26 -0.35 -5.34
CA GLU A 114 -22.06 0.07 -6.06
C GLU A 114 -22.32 -0.06 -7.55
N GLY A 115 -21.68 0.76 -8.36
CA GLY A 115 -21.69 0.54 -9.80
C GLY A 115 -20.99 1.60 -10.63
N SER A 116 -21.15 1.45 -11.95
CA SER A 116 -20.46 2.25 -12.95
C SER A 116 -21.30 3.47 -13.36
N LEU A 117 -20.67 4.64 -13.36
CA LEU A 117 -21.27 5.90 -13.74
C LEU A 117 -20.67 6.41 -15.04
N THR A 118 -21.51 6.76 -16.01
CA THR A 118 -21.08 7.47 -17.22
C THR A 118 -21.58 8.91 -17.21
N THR A 119 -20.66 9.86 -17.30
CA THR A 119 -20.97 11.29 -17.39
C THR A 119 -21.22 11.69 -18.84
N PHE A 120 -22.35 12.35 -19.10
CA PHE A 120 -22.74 12.93 -20.39
C PHE A 120 -22.82 14.45 -20.32
N ASP A 121 -22.78 15.11 -21.49
CA ASP A 121 -22.86 16.58 -21.59
C ASP A 121 -24.30 17.09 -21.75
N LYS A 122 -25.26 16.17 -21.86
CA LYS A 122 -26.69 16.44 -22.03
C LYS A 122 -27.53 15.42 -21.25
N ILE A 123 -28.79 15.78 -21.03
CA ILE A 123 -29.78 14.87 -20.45
C ILE A 123 -29.98 13.68 -21.40
N ILE A 124 -30.00 12.49 -20.82
CA ILE A 124 -30.33 11.25 -21.50
C ILE A 124 -31.77 10.88 -21.13
N GLU A 125 -32.60 10.61 -22.13
CA GLU A 125 -34.04 10.40 -21.97
C GLU A 125 -34.45 8.93 -22.05
N ASN A 126 -33.69 8.13 -22.81
CA ASN A 126 -33.93 6.70 -22.99
C ASN A 126 -32.77 5.89 -22.42
N LYS A 127 -33.06 4.64 -22.09
CA LYS A 127 -32.05 3.69 -21.62
C LYS A 127 -30.92 3.52 -22.65
N ILE A 128 -29.69 3.39 -22.16
CA ILE A 128 -28.50 3.12 -22.97
C ILE A 128 -27.97 1.73 -22.60
N GLU A 129 -27.75 0.89 -23.60
CA GLU A 129 -27.17 -0.45 -23.41
C GLU A 129 -25.75 -0.35 -22.82
N TYR A 130 -25.40 -1.27 -21.91
CA TYR A 130 -24.10 -1.33 -21.23
C TYR A 130 -23.74 -0.12 -20.33
N VAL A 131 -24.67 0.80 -20.09
CA VAL A 131 -24.53 1.90 -19.12
C VAL A 131 -25.43 1.62 -17.92
N GLU A 132 -24.88 1.66 -16.71
CA GLU A 132 -25.66 1.44 -15.48
C GLU A 132 -26.28 2.74 -14.97
N TYR A 133 -25.42 3.73 -14.69
CA TYR A 133 -25.82 5.01 -14.13
C TYR A 133 -25.33 6.17 -14.98
N ILE A 134 -26.09 7.27 -14.97
CA ILE A 134 -25.86 8.44 -15.81
C ILE A 134 -25.91 9.71 -14.96
N ASP A 135 -24.91 10.58 -15.14
CA ASP A 135 -24.90 11.95 -14.60
C ASP A 135 -24.29 12.95 -15.57
N MET A 136 -24.09 14.20 -15.11
CA MET A 136 -23.45 15.25 -15.90
C MET A 136 -22.21 15.85 -15.22
N GLU A 137 -21.81 15.40 -14.01
CA GLU A 137 -20.82 16.10 -13.17
C GLU A 137 -19.62 15.26 -12.73
N ALA A 138 -19.80 13.96 -12.44
CA ALA A 138 -18.86 13.17 -11.66
C ALA A 138 -17.48 13.05 -12.31
N TYR A 139 -17.41 12.92 -13.64
CA TYR A 139 -16.14 12.87 -14.35
C TYR A 139 -15.30 14.14 -14.14
N GLY A 140 -15.91 15.32 -14.34
CA GLY A 140 -15.24 16.61 -14.14
C GLY A 140 -14.87 16.87 -12.67
N PHE A 141 -15.75 16.45 -11.75
CA PHE A 141 -15.48 16.48 -10.32
C PHE A 141 -14.25 15.64 -9.97
N PHE A 142 -14.24 14.36 -10.33
CA PHE A 142 -13.21 13.40 -9.92
C PHE A 142 -11.85 13.76 -10.54
N GLN A 143 -11.85 14.15 -11.82
CA GLN A 143 -10.65 14.59 -12.51
C GLN A 143 -9.99 15.77 -11.79
N THR A 144 -10.80 16.75 -11.35
CA THR A 144 -10.29 17.94 -10.66
C THR A 144 -9.92 17.64 -9.21
N ALA A 145 -10.76 16.89 -8.49
CA ALA A 145 -10.51 16.48 -7.11
C ALA A 145 -9.18 15.71 -6.98
N SER A 146 -8.86 14.85 -7.94
CA SER A 146 -7.63 14.04 -7.96
C SER A 146 -6.34 14.86 -8.06
N ILE A 147 -6.43 16.15 -8.40
CA ILE A 147 -5.27 17.07 -8.41
C ILE A 147 -4.92 17.49 -6.97
N PHE A 148 -5.93 17.67 -6.11
CA PHE A 148 -5.78 18.29 -4.78
C PHE A 148 -5.88 17.29 -3.62
N PHE A 149 -6.58 16.18 -3.82
CA PHE A 149 -6.85 15.19 -2.78
C PHE A 149 -6.22 13.85 -3.15
N LYS A 150 -5.81 13.09 -2.12
CA LYS A 150 -5.53 11.66 -2.28
C LYS A 150 -6.81 10.93 -2.68
N ARG A 151 -6.71 9.86 -3.48
CA ARG A 151 -7.86 9.15 -4.05
C ARG A 151 -8.80 8.57 -2.99
N ASP A 152 -8.26 8.12 -1.85
CA ASP A 152 -9.05 7.65 -0.71
C ASP A 152 -9.86 8.77 -0.05
N LYS A 153 -9.53 10.03 -0.30
CA LYS A 153 -10.26 11.20 0.22
C LYS A 153 -11.37 11.69 -0.71
N ILE A 154 -11.55 11.06 -1.88
CA ILE A 154 -12.52 11.47 -2.89
C ILE A 154 -13.64 10.43 -2.93
N ILE A 155 -14.86 10.85 -2.57
CA ILE A 155 -16.04 9.98 -2.51
C ILE A 155 -17.11 10.50 -3.48
N ILE A 156 -17.82 9.59 -4.15
CA ILE A 156 -18.91 9.93 -5.07
C ILE A 156 -20.12 9.10 -4.65
N LEU A 157 -21.10 9.77 -4.06
CA LEU A 157 -22.36 9.19 -3.62
C LEU A 157 -23.48 9.77 -4.46
N LYS A 158 -24.28 8.92 -5.05
CA LYS A 158 -25.36 9.33 -5.93
C LYS A 158 -26.68 8.78 -5.46
N ILE A 159 -27.76 9.54 -5.66
CA ILE A 159 -29.12 9.09 -5.35
C ILE A 159 -29.85 8.89 -6.67
N ILE A 160 -30.45 7.70 -6.84
CA ILE A 160 -31.24 7.41 -8.03
C ILE A 160 -32.51 8.24 -8.01
N SER A 161 -32.60 9.17 -8.97
CA SER A 161 -33.72 10.10 -9.10
C SER A 161 -34.64 9.74 -10.25
N ASP A 162 -34.14 8.93 -11.17
CA ASP A 162 -34.78 8.60 -12.42
C ASP A 162 -34.42 7.17 -12.83
N ILE A 163 -35.39 6.44 -13.38
CA ILE A 163 -35.22 5.10 -13.94
C ILE A 163 -35.62 5.16 -15.40
N LEU A 164 -34.61 5.10 -16.27
CA LEU A 164 -34.75 5.12 -17.71
C LEU A 164 -35.30 3.78 -18.20
N LYS A 165 -36.19 3.86 -19.19
CA LYS A 165 -36.77 2.72 -19.90
C LYS A 165 -36.46 2.82 -21.40
N GLU A 166 -36.79 1.77 -22.14
CA GLU A 166 -36.63 1.76 -23.61
C GLU A 166 -37.42 2.89 -24.25
N ASN A 167 -38.65 3.12 -23.78
CA ASN A 167 -39.49 4.23 -24.19
C ASN A 167 -39.50 5.33 -23.13
N ILE A 168 -39.47 6.59 -23.57
CA ILE A 168 -39.53 7.77 -22.70
C ILE A 168 -40.81 7.84 -21.86
N GLU A 169 -41.92 7.31 -22.38
CA GLU A 169 -43.23 7.32 -21.71
C GLU A 169 -43.25 6.44 -20.45
N ASP A 170 -42.40 5.40 -20.41
CA ASP A 170 -42.31 4.45 -19.31
C ASP A 170 -41.29 4.89 -18.23
N ARG A 171 -40.61 6.02 -18.45
CA ARG A 171 -39.59 6.57 -17.54
C ARG A 171 -40.19 6.89 -16.17
N ILE A 172 -39.52 6.44 -15.12
CA ILE A 172 -39.97 6.68 -13.74
C ILE A 172 -39.13 7.82 -13.16
N LEU A 173 -39.75 8.98 -13.00
CA LEU A 173 -39.10 10.19 -12.50
C LEU A 173 -39.63 10.58 -11.12
N PHE A 174 -38.74 10.98 -10.22
CA PHE A 174 -39.15 11.51 -8.92
C PHE A 174 -39.93 12.82 -9.05
N ASN A 175 -40.80 13.10 -8.09
CA ASN A 175 -41.59 14.33 -8.07
C ASN A 175 -40.78 15.51 -7.50
N TYR A 176 -40.30 16.40 -8.37
CA TYR A 176 -39.55 17.60 -7.99
C TYR A 176 -40.29 18.57 -7.05
N ARG A 177 -41.61 18.42 -6.88
CA ARG A 177 -42.40 19.26 -5.96
C ARG A 177 -42.38 18.78 -4.51
N ASP A 178 -41.91 17.56 -4.26
CA ASP A 178 -41.77 17.04 -2.91
C ASP A 178 -40.43 17.47 -2.31
N GLU A 179 -40.48 18.44 -1.39
CA GLU A 179 -39.29 18.99 -0.75
C GLU A 179 -38.64 18.05 0.28
N ASN A 180 -39.32 16.97 0.67
CA ASN A 180 -38.82 15.97 1.64
C ASN A 180 -38.40 14.66 0.96
N ILE A 181 -38.36 14.63 -0.37
CA ILE A 181 -38.05 13.42 -1.13
C ILE A 181 -36.62 12.93 -0.85
N PHE A 182 -36.47 11.61 -0.71
CA PHE A 182 -35.22 10.94 -0.34
C PHE A 182 -34.62 11.33 1.02
N GLY A 183 -35.42 11.89 1.95
CA GLY A 183 -34.95 12.27 3.29
C GLY A 183 -34.27 11.13 4.04
N GLU A 184 -34.74 9.88 3.90
CA GLU A 184 -34.10 8.70 4.47
C GLU A 184 -32.74 8.39 3.83
N SER A 185 -32.62 8.55 2.51
CA SER A 185 -31.36 8.38 1.79
C SER A 185 -30.33 9.42 2.25
N TYR A 186 -30.74 10.68 2.41
CA TYR A 186 -29.88 11.73 2.94
C TYR A 186 -29.44 11.47 4.39
N LYS A 187 -30.32 10.96 5.25
CA LYS A 187 -29.94 10.55 6.61
C LYS A 187 -28.84 9.50 6.60
N LYS A 188 -29.00 8.43 5.80
CA LYS A 188 -27.98 7.37 5.65
C LYS A 188 -26.66 7.90 5.11
N ILE A 189 -26.70 8.82 4.13
CA ILE A 189 -25.49 9.50 3.63
C ILE A 189 -24.83 10.31 4.75
N CYS A 190 -25.59 11.11 5.49
CA CYS A 190 -25.05 11.90 6.60
C CYS A 190 -24.41 11.02 7.68
N GLU A 191 -25.08 9.93 8.09
CA GLU A 191 -24.53 8.94 9.04
C GLU A 191 -23.22 8.33 8.55
N PHE A 192 -23.13 8.02 7.25
CA PHE A 192 -21.89 7.55 6.65
C PHE A 192 -20.78 8.62 6.69
N LEU A 193 -21.10 9.88 6.34
CA LEU A 193 -20.14 10.98 6.29
C LEU A 193 -19.64 11.43 7.67
N LEU A 194 -20.46 11.32 8.71
CA LEU A 194 -20.08 11.64 10.09
C LEU A 194 -18.89 10.79 10.58
N LYS A 195 -18.66 9.62 9.98
CA LYS A 195 -17.49 8.78 10.28
C LYS A 195 -16.16 9.46 9.93
N PHE A 196 -16.15 10.39 8.97
CA PHE A 196 -14.93 11.08 8.51
C PHE A 196 -14.65 12.39 9.24
N ILE A 197 -15.67 12.99 9.88
CA ILE A 197 -15.51 14.25 10.62
C ILE A 197 -14.80 14.02 11.97
N ASN A 198 -14.99 12.84 12.58
CA ASN A 198 -14.51 12.51 13.92
C ASN A 198 -13.21 11.67 13.94
N MET A 199 -12.50 11.54 12.81
CA MET A 199 -11.25 10.78 12.81
C MET A 199 -10.16 11.57 13.56
N PRO A 200 -9.54 11.00 14.61
CA PRO A 200 -8.45 11.66 15.31
C PRO A 200 -7.26 11.86 14.37
N ASP A 201 -6.55 12.97 14.54
CA ASP A 201 -5.31 13.24 13.83
C ASP A 201 -4.23 12.28 14.35
N ASP A 202 -3.88 11.26 13.57
CA ASP A 202 -2.92 10.21 13.95
C ASP A 202 -1.45 10.68 13.92
N ASN A 203 -1.22 11.98 13.72
CA ASN A 203 0.09 12.62 13.64
C ASN A 203 0.81 12.72 15.01
N LYS A 204 1.11 11.57 15.62
CA LYS A 204 1.86 11.46 16.89
C LYS A 204 3.32 11.91 16.81
N ASN A 205 3.86 12.05 15.60
CA ASN A 205 5.27 12.35 15.35
C ASN A 205 5.56 13.77 14.89
N ASN A 206 4.55 14.65 14.93
CA ASN A 206 4.79 16.07 14.71
C ASN A 206 5.49 16.68 15.93
N PHE A 207 6.49 17.52 15.66
CA PHE A 207 7.12 18.33 16.69
C PHE A 207 6.10 19.34 17.22
N ASN A 208 5.95 19.42 18.54
CA ASN A 208 5.11 20.45 19.15
C ASN A 208 5.76 21.84 19.01
N ASN A 209 5.04 22.93 19.33
CA ASN A 209 5.55 24.30 19.15
C ASN A 209 6.89 24.54 19.85
N ASN A 210 7.07 24.05 21.08
CA ASN A 210 8.32 24.19 21.82
C ASN A 210 9.48 23.43 21.16
N GLU A 211 9.20 22.23 20.65
CA GLU A 211 10.18 21.44 19.88
C GLU A 211 10.55 22.14 18.57
N GLN A 212 9.57 22.72 17.86
CA GLN A 212 9.82 23.48 16.63
C GLN A 212 10.70 24.71 16.87
N ASP A 213 10.45 25.46 17.94
CA ASP A 213 11.26 26.61 18.32
C ASP A 213 12.70 26.21 18.66
N LEU A 214 12.88 25.11 19.41
CA LEU A 214 14.20 24.57 19.74
C LEU A 214 14.94 24.11 18.47
N ILE A 215 14.26 23.40 17.57
CA ILE A 215 14.82 22.97 16.29
C ILE A 215 15.29 24.17 15.47
N LYS A 216 14.46 25.20 15.35
CA LYS A 216 14.77 26.42 14.59
C LYS A 216 16.02 27.11 15.16
N LYS A 217 16.06 27.31 16.48
CA LYS A 217 17.19 27.93 17.18
C LYS A 217 18.50 27.17 16.95
N VAL A 218 18.47 25.84 17.06
CA VAL A 218 19.65 25.01 16.82
C VAL A 218 20.07 25.04 15.34
N LEU A 219 19.12 24.92 14.40
CA LEU A 219 19.41 24.92 12.96
C LEU A 219 20.05 26.22 12.47
N GLU A 220 19.55 27.37 12.93
CA GLU A 220 20.10 28.70 12.58
C GLU A 220 21.56 28.83 13.02
N ASN A 221 21.94 28.18 14.13
CA ASN A 221 23.29 28.18 14.65
C ASN A 221 24.23 27.21 13.88
N LEU A 222 23.77 26.01 13.50
CA LEU A 222 24.63 24.96 12.94
C LEU A 222 25.18 25.24 11.52
N LYS A 223 24.63 26.21 10.76
CA LYS A 223 25.10 26.57 9.41
C LYS A 223 25.23 25.37 8.45
N LEU A 224 24.27 24.44 8.52
CA LEU A 224 24.21 23.21 7.72
C LEU A 224 23.87 23.51 6.25
N SER A 225 24.28 22.63 5.32
CA SER A 225 23.74 22.65 3.95
C SER A 225 22.34 22.05 3.90
N ASP A 226 21.57 22.31 2.84
CA ASP A 226 20.20 21.78 2.69
C ASP A 226 20.12 20.25 2.83
N THR A 227 21.12 19.55 2.29
CA THR A 227 21.25 18.09 2.42
C THR A 227 21.43 17.64 3.87
N MET A 228 22.28 18.33 4.63
CA MET A 228 22.52 18.05 6.04
C MET A 228 21.33 18.45 6.91
N THR A 229 20.65 19.54 6.58
CA THR A 229 19.40 19.96 7.23
C THR A 229 18.32 18.92 7.05
N TYR A 230 18.15 18.37 5.84
CA TYR A 230 17.21 17.28 5.58
C TYR A 230 17.55 16.02 6.39
N GLU A 231 18.84 15.65 6.44
CA GLU A 231 19.29 14.51 7.26
C GLU A 231 19.06 14.73 8.76
N PHE A 232 19.34 15.95 9.25
CA PHE A 232 19.10 16.35 10.63
C PHE A 232 17.62 16.17 11.01
N PHE A 233 16.68 16.63 10.18
CA PHE A 233 15.25 16.43 10.43
C PHE A 233 14.87 14.94 10.50
N ASN A 234 15.48 14.08 9.66
CA ASN A 234 15.23 12.63 9.73
C ASN A 234 15.76 12.03 11.04
N ILE A 235 16.93 12.46 11.51
CA ILE A 235 17.50 12.04 12.80
C ILE A 235 16.59 12.46 13.96
N LEU A 236 16.06 13.68 13.92
CA LEU A 236 15.12 14.14 14.95
C LEU A 236 13.80 13.37 14.93
N LYS A 237 13.28 13.05 13.74
CA LYS A 237 12.10 12.17 13.62
C LYS A 237 12.38 10.80 14.21
N TYR A 238 13.53 10.21 13.93
CA TYR A 238 13.96 8.95 14.54
C TYR A 238 14.02 9.04 16.07
N LEU A 239 14.64 10.08 16.62
CA LEU A 239 14.70 10.30 18.07
C LEU A 239 13.31 10.51 18.68
N LYS A 240 12.42 11.23 17.99
CA LYS A 240 11.03 11.42 18.41
C LYS A 240 10.27 10.09 18.47
N ILE A 241 10.46 9.23 17.45
CA ILE A 241 9.88 7.88 17.40
C ILE A 241 10.46 7.00 18.52
N LYS A 242 11.79 6.97 18.64
CA LYS A 242 12.53 6.09 19.56
C LYS A 242 12.36 6.48 21.02
N CYS A 243 12.56 7.76 21.34
CA CYS A 243 12.64 8.29 22.70
C CYS A 243 11.39 9.07 23.14
N GLY A 244 10.46 9.38 22.21
CA GLY A 244 9.29 10.22 22.48
C GLY A 244 9.57 11.74 22.53
N ASN A 245 10.84 12.14 22.45
CA ASN A 245 11.30 13.54 22.54
C ASN A 245 12.60 13.78 21.75
N ILE A 246 13.02 15.04 21.68
CA ILE A 246 14.29 15.49 21.06
C ILE A 246 15.16 16.27 22.07
N ASP A 247 15.09 15.92 23.35
CA ASP A 247 15.72 16.68 24.44
C ASP A 247 17.24 16.80 24.33
N ILE A 248 17.88 15.92 23.54
CA ILE A 248 19.30 16.03 23.19
C ILE A 248 19.66 17.41 22.62
N LEU A 249 18.72 18.08 21.93
CA LEU A 249 18.94 19.42 21.37
C LEU A 249 19.14 20.50 22.43
N LYS A 250 18.64 20.32 23.67
CA LYS A 250 18.84 21.27 24.77
C LYS A 250 20.33 21.48 25.09
N LYS A 251 21.17 20.45 24.90
CA LYS A 251 22.62 20.54 25.06
C LYS A 251 23.26 21.54 24.08
N TYR A 252 22.65 21.71 22.92
CA TYR A 252 23.18 22.52 21.81
C TYR A 252 22.47 23.87 21.68
N GLU A 253 21.48 24.14 22.52
CA GLU A 253 20.63 25.33 22.44
C GLU A 253 21.41 26.64 22.59
N ASN A 254 22.43 26.66 23.47
CA ASN A 254 23.19 27.86 23.82
C ASN A 254 24.67 27.79 23.38
N ILE A 255 25.01 26.87 22.47
CA ILE A 255 26.35 26.78 21.91
C ILE A 255 26.48 27.81 20.78
N GLU A 256 27.63 28.47 20.64
CA GLU A 256 27.89 29.40 19.52
C GLU A 256 28.80 28.73 18.48
N VAL A 257 28.34 28.64 17.23
CA VAL A 257 29.07 28.00 16.13
C VAL A 257 29.73 29.06 15.24
N ASN A 258 31.06 29.15 15.35
CA ASN A 258 31.86 30.16 14.66
C ASN A 258 32.27 29.74 13.24
N SER A 259 32.10 28.47 12.87
CA SER A 259 32.43 27.97 11.53
C SER A 259 31.54 26.80 11.09
N LYS A 260 31.43 26.60 9.77
CA LYS A 260 30.74 25.45 9.17
C LYS A 260 31.35 24.10 9.61
N VAL A 261 32.65 24.07 9.91
CA VAL A 261 33.35 22.87 10.41
C VAL A 261 32.87 22.50 11.81
N GLN A 262 32.71 23.48 12.70
CA GLN A 262 32.16 23.26 14.05
C GLN A 262 30.70 22.80 14.00
N GLY A 263 29.89 23.41 13.12
CA GLY A 263 28.49 23.00 12.92
C GLY A 263 28.37 21.56 12.43
N LYS A 264 29.23 21.16 11.48
CA LYS A 264 29.33 19.75 11.03
C LYS A 264 29.69 18.79 12.16
N LYS A 265 30.64 19.17 13.02
CA LYS A 265 31.03 18.33 14.16
C LYS A 265 29.86 18.08 15.12
N ILE A 266 29.09 19.11 15.45
CA ILE A 266 27.90 18.97 16.30
C ILE A 266 26.83 18.09 15.63
N PHE A 267 26.61 18.28 14.32
CA PHE A 267 25.70 17.42 13.56
C PHE A 267 26.11 15.95 13.64
N GLU A 268 27.39 15.63 13.45
CA GLU A 268 27.89 14.26 13.60
C GLU A 268 27.76 13.73 15.04
N GLU A 269 27.95 14.57 16.06
CA GLU A 269 27.70 14.16 17.47
C GLU A 269 26.24 13.76 17.70
N ILE A 270 25.29 14.53 17.17
CA ILE A 270 23.85 14.23 17.28
C ILE A 270 23.51 12.95 16.51
N LYS A 271 24.11 12.76 15.33
CA LYS A 271 23.97 11.56 14.52
C LYS A 271 24.50 10.32 15.25
N GLU A 272 25.71 10.38 15.80
CA GLU A 272 26.27 9.29 16.58
C GLU A 272 25.47 9.01 17.87
N PHE A 273 24.97 10.05 18.55
CA PHE A 273 24.07 9.87 19.69
C PHE A 273 22.82 9.08 19.33
N SER A 274 22.22 9.35 18.16
CA SER A 274 21.03 8.60 17.70
C SER A 274 21.31 7.13 17.39
N LYS A 275 22.58 6.76 17.09
CA LYS A 275 23.00 5.38 16.87
C LYS A 275 23.28 4.60 18.16
N LEU A 276 23.49 5.29 19.29
CA LEU A 276 23.75 4.64 20.57
C LEU A 276 22.49 3.93 21.09
N ASN A 277 22.66 2.69 21.56
CA ASN A 277 21.61 1.92 22.23
C ASN A 277 21.33 2.53 23.61
N ASN A 278 20.44 3.52 23.65
CA ASN A 278 19.92 4.00 24.92
C ASN A 278 18.92 2.97 25.44
N LYS A 279 19.32 2.24 26.49
CA LYS A 279 18.44 1.41 27.32
C LYS A 279 17.36 2.30 27.93
N VAL A 280 16.27 2.52 27.22
CA VAL A 280 15.05 3.08 27.80
C VAL A 280 13.91 2.18 27.34
N GLU A 281 13.45 1.32 28.25
CA GLU A 281 12.19 0.61 28.07
C GLU A 281 11.07 1.66 28.00
N PHE A 282 10.60 1.92 26.79
CA PHE A 282 9.31 2.57 26.60
C PHE A 282 8.28 1.49 26.29
N GLU A 283 7.25 1.40 27.12
CA GLU A 283 5.98 0.77 26.76
C GLU A 283 5.36 1.56 25.61
N ARG A 284 5.74 1.25 24.38
CA ARG A 284 4.97 1.69 23.21
C ARG A 284 3.64 0.98 23.26
N LYS A 285 2.60 1.73 23.61
CA LYS A 285 1.20 1.26 23.50
C LYS A 285 1.00 0.70 22.09
N SER A 286 0.68 -0.60 22.04
CA SER A 286 0.15 -1.25 20.85
C SER A 286 -0.92 -0.34 20.23
N PHE A 287 -0.75 -0.03 18.95
CA PHE A 287 -1.83 0.57 18.17
C PHE A 287 -2.94 -0.47 18.08
N ASN A 288 -3.87 -0.44 19.03
CA ASN A 288 -5.18 -1.00 18.81
C ASN A 288 -5.79 -0.20 17.66
N ASN A 289 -5.83 -0.80 16.48
CA ASN A 289 -6.65 -0.37 15.35
C ASN A 289 -8.12 -0.38 15.81
N LYS A 290 -8.55 0.67 16.53
CA LYS A 290 -9.94 0.85 16.97
C LYS A 290 -10.91 1.07 15.78
N ASN A 291 -10.39 1.17 14.55
CA ASN A 291 -11.14 1.47 13.33
C ASN A 291 -11.33 0.26 12.40
N THR A 292 -11.16 -0.99 12.85
CA THR A 292 -11.40 -2.18 12.01
C THR A 292 -12.81 -2.25 11.41
N ASN A 293 -13.79 -1.55 11.98
CA ASN A 293 -15.15 -1.45 11.45
C ASN A 293 -15.34 -0.40 10.34
N LEU A 294 -14.36 0.47 10.06
CA LEU A 294 -14.49 1.53 9.06
C LEU A 294 -14.16 1.06 7.64
N PHE A 295 -13.29 0.07 7.49
CA PHE A 295 -12.76 -0.37 6.20
C PHE A 295 -13.42 -1.67 5.73
N ASN A 296 -13.49 -1.83 4.42
CA ASN A 296 -13.85 -3.06 3.75
C ASN A 296 -12.82 -4.15 4.04
N ASN A 297 -13.29 -5.39 4.10
CA ASN A 297 -12.40 -6.55 4.21
C ASN A 297 -11.43 -6.60 3.01
N ARG A 298 -10.25 -7.18 3.24
CA ARG A 298 -9.30 -7.45 2.17
C ARG A 298 -9.92 -8.38 1.13
N PHE A 299 -9.62 -8.09 -0.12
CA PHE A 299 -10.15 -8.75 -1.32
C PHE A 299 -11.68 -8.71 -1.45
N SER A 300 -12.34 -7.73 -0.84
CA SER A 300 -13.77 -7.49 -1.08
C SER A 300 -14.08 -7.06 -2.52
N HIS A 301 -13.07 -6.53 -3.23
CA HIS A 301 -13.16 -6.18 -4.64
C HIS A 301 -11.99 -6.79 -5.41
N ILE A 302 -12.28 -7.24 -6.62
CA ILE A 302 -11.30 -7.74 -7.59
C ILE A 302 -11.48 -6.95 -8.87
N TYR A 303 -10.42 -6.27 -9.31
CA TYR A 303 -10.39 -5.64 -10.62
C TYR A 303 -9.91 -6.65 -11.67
N VAL A 304 -10.57 -6.75 -12.81
CA VAL A 304 -10.23 -7.75 -13.85
C VAL A 304 -10.12 -7.08 -15.21
N GLU A 305 -8.98 -7.25 -15.88
CA GLU A 305 -8.83 -6.79 -17.26
C GLU A 305 -9.83 -7.50 -18.18
N LYS A 306 -10.63 -6.75 -18.96
CA LYS A 306 -11.70 -7.31 -19.81
C LYS A 306 -11.22 -8.46 -20.71
N LYS A 307 -10.01 -8.35 -21.26
CA LYS A 307 -9.39 -9.34 -22.16
C LYS A 307 -9.11 -10.71 -21.54
N ILE A 308 -9.15 -10.84 -20.21
CA ILE A 308 -8.89 -12.12 -19.50
C ILE A 308 -10.12 -12.63 -18.72
N LEU A 309 -11.31 -12.05 -18.91
CA LEU A 309 -12.51 -12.47 -18.17
C LEU A 309 -12.80 -13.96 -18.33
N ASN A 310 -12.52 -14.51 -19.52
CA ASN A 310 -12.74 -15.93 -19.84
C ASN A 310 -11.46 -16.79 -19.73
N ASN A 311 -10.35 -16.24 -19.22
CA ASN A 311 -9.13 -17.02 -19.03
C ASN A 311 -9.33 -18.05 -17.91
N LYS A 312 -8.80 -19.28 -18.08
CA LYS A 312 -8.95 -20.39 -17.13
C LYS A 312 -8.46 -20.03 -15.72
N ASN A 313 -7.28 -19.42 -15.62
CA ASN A 313 -6.69 -19.04 -14.33
C ASN A 313 -7.47 -17.90 -13.68
N THR A 314 -8.01 -16.95 -14.46
CA THR A 314 -8.95 -15.93 -13.96
C THR A 314 -10.16 -16.57 -13.32
N LEU A 315 -10.84 -17.49 -14.04
CA LEU A 315 -12.03 -18.17 -13.55
C LEU A 315 -11.74 -19.00 -12.30
N GLU A 316 -10.60 -19.70 -12.27
CA GLU A 316 -10.15 -20.47 -11.11
C GLU A 316 -9.92 -19.56 -9.89
N ILE A 317 -9.22 -18.43 -10.06
CA ILE A 317 -8.99 -17.46 -8.99
C ILE A 317 -10.32 -16.90 -8.48
N LEU A 318 -11.20 -16.45 -9.38
CA LEU A 318 -12.50 -15.87 -9.00
C LEU A 318 -13.39 -16.87 -8.24
N SER A 319 -13.34 -18.16 -8.60
CA SER A 319 -14.12 -19.21 -7.94
C SER A 319 -13.83 -19.37 -6.44
N LYS A 320 -12.68 -18.87 -5.97
CA LYS A 320 -12.23 -18.97 -4.57
C LYS A 320 -12.83 -17.89 -3.67
N PHE A 321 -13.44 -16.87 -4.25
CA PHE A 321 -14.04 -15.76 -3.52
C PHE A 321 -15.57 -15.87 -3.51
N LYS A 322 -16.17 -15.76 -2.33
CA LYS A 322 -17.61 -15.67 -2.14
C LYS A 322 -17.98 -14.21 -1.92
N ASP A 323 -19.08 -13.75 -2.55
CA ASP A 323 -19.65 -12.40 -2.37
C ASP A 323 -18.69 -11.24 -2.71
N VAL A 324 -17.78 -11.46 -3.67
CA VAL A 324 -16.81 -10.45 -4.11
C VAL A 324 -17.38 -9.52 -5.18
N LYS A 325 -16.99 -8.25 -5.15
CA LYS A 325 -17.32 -7.28 -6.20
C LYS A 325 -16.27 -7.34 -7.31
N ILE A 326 -16.70 -7.67 -8.52
CA ILE A 326 -15.83 -7.67 -9.71
C ILE A 326 -15.98 -6.32 -10.41
N ILE A 327 -14.86 -5.63 -10.65
CA ILE A 327 -14.82 -4.37 -11.40
C ILE A 327 -14.01 -4.59 -12.67
N GLU A 328 -14.65 -4.44 -13.83
CA GLU A 328 -13.96 -4.58 -15.12
C GLU A 328 -13.12 -3.35 -15.45
N ILE A 329 -11.87 -3.60 -15.84
CA ILE A 329 -10.89 -2.57 -16.22
C ILE A 329 -10.29 -2.87 -17.59
N ASP A 330 -9.76 -1.85 -18.27
CA ASP A 330 -9.08 -2.05 -19.56
C ASP A 330 -7.58 -2.34 -19.36
N ASN A 331 -6.95 -1.67 -18.39
CA ASN A 331 -5.55 -1.89 -18.03
C ASN A 331 -5.33 -1.82 -16.52
N TYR A 332 -4.60 -2.79 -15.96
CA TYR A 332 -4.28 -2.84 -14.53
C TYR A 332 -3.60 -1.56 -13.99
N LYS A 333 -2.85 -0.84 -14.82
CA LYS A 333 -2.18 0.42 -14.45
C LYS A 333 -3.17 1.54 -14.11
N GLU A 334 -4.39 1.50 -14.62
CA GLU A 334 -5.43 2.50 -14.31
C GLU A 334 -5.79 2.53 -12.82
N VAL A 335 -5.62 1.40 -12.15
CA VAL A 335 -5.85 1.21 -10.71
C VAL A 335 -4.53 1.14 -9.94
N PHE A 336 -3.56 0.34 -10.41
CA PHE A 336 -2.32 0.07 -9.68
C PHE A 336 -1.34 1.25 -9.71
N SER A 337 -1.30 2.01 -10.82
CA SER A 337 -0.31 3.06 -11.05
C SER A 337 -0.91 4.47 -11.03
N SER A 338 -2.12 4.64 -10.48
CA SER A 338 -2.74 5.96 -10.37
C SER A 338 -1.95 6.89 -9.45
N ASN A 339 -2.04 8.19 -9.70
CA ASN A 339 -1.43 9.21 -8.84
C ASN A 339 -2.20 9.36 -7.52
N ASN A 340 -1.54 9.95 -6.51
CA ASN A 340 -2.14 10.35 -5.23
C ASN A 340 -2.86 9.20 -4.48
N GLN A 341 -2.27 8.00 -4.51
CA GLN A 341 -2.74 6.84 -3.75
C GLN A 341 -2.18 6.84 -2.31
N ASP A 342 -2.81 6.09 -1.42
CA ASP A 342 -2.32 5.84 -0.06
C ASP A 342 -2.03 4.35 0.16
N PHE A 343 -0.74 4.00 0.19
CA PHE A 343 -0.28 2.61 0.22
C PHE A 343 -0.73 1.87 1.49
N HIS A 344 -0.54 2.45 2.68
CA HIS A 344 -0.85 1.78 3.95
C HIS A 344 -2.35 1.65 4.17
N LEU A 345 -3.10 2.67 3.80
CA LEU A 345 -4.55 2.61 3.84
C LEU A 345 -5.04 1.48 2.92
N GLN A 346 -4.53 1.39 1.68
CA GLN A 346 -4.83 0.26 0.81
C GLN A 346 -4.46 -1.10 1.43
N LYS A 347 -3.37 -1.23 2.20
CA LYS A 347 -3.05 -2.50 2.89
C LYS A 347 -4.12 -2.95 3.90
N LEU A 348 -4.88 -2.02 4.51
CA LEU A 348 -5.97 -2.36 5.43
C LEU A 348 -7.16 -3.00 4.72
N GLY A 349 -7.49 -2.51 3.52
CA GLY A 349 -8.61 -2.98 2.69
C GLY A 349 -8.18 -3.51 1.33
N GLN A 350 -7.02 -4.17 1.26
CA GLN A 350 -6.26 -4.50 0.05
C GLN A 350 -7.12 -5.16 -1.02
N LYS A 351 -6.99 -4.72 -2.27
CA LYS A 351 -7.70 -5.28 -3.43
C LYS A 351 -6.79 -6.16 -4.26
N LEU A 352 -7.41 -7.04 -5.02
CA LEU A 352 -6.73 -7.87 -6.02
C LEU A 352 -7.02 -7.33 -7.41
N ILE A 353 -6.01 -7.37 -8.28
CA ILE A 353 -6.10 -6.97 -9.67
C ILE A 353 -5.63 -8.15 -10.51
N LEU A 354 -6.48 -8.64 -11.41
CA LEU A 354 -6.15 -9.69 -12.36
C LEU A 354 -5.84 -9.04 -13.71
N ALA A 355 -4.68 -9.35 -14.25
CA ALA A 355 -4.17 -8.76 -15.48
C ALA A 355 -3.58 -9.83 -16.40
N SER A 356 -3.52 -9.56 -17.70
CA SER A 356 -2.73 -10.36 -18.63
C SER A 356 -1.26 -10.02 -18.53
N ASN A 357 -0.38 -11.00 -18.76
CA ASN A 357 1.07 -10.78 -18.76
C ASN A 357 1.47 -9.70 -19.76
N LYS A 358 2.58 -9.02 -19.47
CA LYS A 358 3.30 -8.23 -20.46
C LYS A 358 4.31 -9.13 -21.16
N PRO A 359 4.81 -8.75 -22.35
CA PRO A 359 6.00 -9.37 -22.90
C PRO A 359 7.22 -9.14 -22.00
N ASN A 360 8.17 -10.09 -21.99
CA ASN A 360 9.45 -10.00 -21.27
C ASN A 360 9.25 -9.86 -19.75
N MET A 361 8.70 -10.91 -19.15
CA MET A 361 8.46 -11.02 -17.70
C MET A 361 9.66 -11.59 -16.94
N ILE A 362 10.79 -11.79 -17.62
CA ILE A 362 12.05 -12.26 -17.06
C ILE A 362 13.07 -11.13 -17.06
N TYR A 363 13.68 -10.88 -15.91
CA TYR A 363 14.57 -9.76 -15.66
C TYR A 363 15.90 -10.26 -15.09
N GLU A 364 17.00 -9.61 -15.42
CA GLU A 364 18.29 -9.90 -14.81
C GLU A 364 18.26 -9.58 -13.31
N GLY A 365 18.84 -10.46 -12.50
CA GLY A 365 18.95 -10.30 -11.06
C GLY A 365 19.68 -9.01 -10.68
N ALA A 366 19.21 -8.33 -9.62
CA ALA A 366 19.88 -7.12 -9.16
C ALA A 366 21.27 -7.42 -8.59
N VAL A 367 22.25 -6.57 -8.90
CA VAL A 367 23.65 -6.70 -8.43
C VAL A 367 23.78 -6.77 -6.90
N VAL A 368 22.81 -6.21 -6.17
CA VAL A 368 22.77 -6.19 -4.70
C VAL A 368 22.14 -7.43 -4.07
N CYS A 369 21.76 -8.42 -4.89
CA CYS A 369 21.15 -9.67 -4.46
C CYS A 369 22.12 -10.84 -4.69
N GLU A 370 22.10 -11.79 -3.76
CA GLU A 370 22.99 -12.95 -3.79
C GLU A 370 22.54 -13.97 -4.86
N SER A 371 23.51 -14.44 -5.65
CA SER A 371 23.34 -15.45 -6.70
C SER A 371 23.69 -16.87 -6.23
N PHE A 372 24.32 -17.00 -5.05
CA PHE A 372 24.70 -18.27 -4.43
C PHE A 372 25.59 -19.11 -5.36
N GLU A 373 26.57 -18.46 -5.99
CA GLU A 373 27.49 -19.04 -6.97
C GLU A 373 26.81 -19.63 -8.21
N ASN A 374 25.54 -19.29 -8.47
CA ASN A 374 24.88 -19.71 -9.70
C ASN A 374 25.17 -18.72 -10.84
N ASP A 375 25.50 -19.27 -12.00
CA ASP A 375 25.51 -18.53 -13.26
C ASP A 375 24.07 -18.15 -13.66
N ASN A 376 23.94 -17.13 -14.51
CA ASN A 376 22.67 -16.73 -15.13
C ASN A 376 21.56 -16.46 -14.08
N PHE A 377 21.75 -15.44 -13.24
CA PHE A 377 20.78 -15.02 -12.23
C PHE A 377 19.70 -14.11 -12.81
N TYR A 378 18.45 -14.57 -12.77
CA TYR A 378 17.26 -13.86 -13.22
C TYR A 378 16.14 -13.90 -12.17
N TYR A 379 15.13 -13.07 -12.35
CA TYR A 379 13.87 -13.16 -11.62
C TYR A 379 12.68 -12.94 -12.54
N THR A 380 11.50 -13.35 -12.10
CA THR A 380 10.23 -13.07 -12.77
C THR A 380 9.20 -12.51 -11.79
N SER A 381 8.33 -11.65 -12.31
CA SER A 381 7.31 -10.95 -11.53
C SER A 381 5.91 -11.29 -12.04
N SER A 382 5.55 -12.57 -11.99
CA SER A 382 4.18 -13.05 -12.31
C SER A 382 3.12 -12.47 -11.36
N ILE A 383 3.56 -11.97 -10.21
CA ILE A 383 2.73 -11.26 -9.24
C ILE A 383 3.56 -10.09 -8.71
N ILE A 384 2.94 -8.92 -8.62
CA ILE A 384 3.58 -7.72 -8.07
C ILE A 384 2.85 -7.23 -6.83
N ASN A 385 3.66 -6.76 -5.88
CA ASN A 385 3.28 -6.46 -4.51
C ASN A 385 2.92 -7.72 -3.69
N CYS A 386 2.76 -7.54 -2.38
CA CYS A 386 2.62 -8.64 -1.43
C CYS A 386 1.38 -8.44 -0.53
N VAL A 387 0.88 -9.52 0.05
CA VAL A 387 -0.15 -9.45 1.10
C VAL A 387 0.40 -8.89 2.42
N TYR A 388 1.69 -9.07 2.68
CA TYR A 388 2.33 -8.58 3.88
C TYR A 388 2.53 -7.06 3.85
N ASP A 389 2.65 -6.48 5.03
CA ASP A 389 2.89 -5.06 5.27
C ASP A 389 4.14 -4.91 6.15
N CYS A 390 5.25 -5.50 5.68
CA CYS A 390 6.53 -5.41 6.38
C CYS A 390 7.10 -3.99 6.25
N GLU A 391 7.39 -3.34 7.37
CA GLU A 391 7.81 -1.93 7.47
C GLU A 391 9.03 -1.58 6.61
N TYR A 392 9.95 -2.52 6.45
CA TYR A 392 11.20 -2.37 5.70
C TYR A 392 11.09 -2.84 4.23
N CYS A 393 9.92 -3.26 3.76
CA CYS A 393 9.76 -3.85 2.43
C CYS A 393 9.99 -2.83 1.31
N TYR A 394 11.00 -3.07 0.48
CA TYR A 394 11.36 -2.18 -0.62
C TYR A 394 10.22 -1.95 -1.64
N LEU A 395 9.26 -2.88 -1.75
CA LEU A 395 8.09 -2.76 -2.63
C LEU A 395 7.23 -1.52 -2.33
N GLN A 396 7.26 -1.03 -1.09
CA GLN A 396 6.63 0.22 -0.69
C GLN A 396 7.26 1.44 -1.40
N GLY A 397 8.56 1.40 -1.66
CA GLY A 397 9.27 2.42 -2.43
C GLY A 397 9.17 2.23 -3.96
N VAL A 398 8.95 1.00 -4.41
CA VAL A 398 8.78 0.67 -5.84
C VAL A 398 7.39 1.08 -6.33
N TYR A 399 6.33 0.66 -5.62
CA TYR A 399 4.96 0.83 -6.06
C TYR A 399 4.22 1.95 -5.30
N SER A 400 3.36 2.67 -6.01
CA SER A 400 2.47 3.67 -5.39
C SER A 400 1.20 3.07 -4.79
N SER A 401 0.86 1.82 -5.15
CA SER A 401 -0.32 1.11 -4.66
C SER A 401 0.06 0.01 -3.67
N GLY A 402 -0.76 -0.14 -2.64
CA GLY A 402 -0.77 -1.27 -1.70
C GLY A 402 -1.52 -2.50 -2.22
N ASN A 403 -2.21 -2.43 -3.36
CA ASN A 403 -2.95 -3.55 -3.96
C ASN A 403 -2.02 -4.58 -4.63
N ILE A 404 -2.53 -5.79 -4.91
CA ILE A 404 -1.77 -6.87 -5.56
C ILE A 404 -2.23 -7.01 -7.01
N VAL A 405 -1.29 -7.22 -7.92
CA VAL A 405 -1.60 -7.61 -9.30
C VAL A 405 -1.11 -9.03 -9.54
N ILE A 406 -2.00 -9.91 -10.00
CA ILE A 406 -1.67 -11.26 -10.47
C ILE A 406 -1.76 -11.25 -11.98
N PHE A 407 -0.65 -11.57 -12.64
CA PHE A 407 -0.61 -11.80 -14.06
C PHE A 407 -1.02 -13.25 -14.33
N VAL A 408 -2.22 -13.43 -14.89
CA VAL A 408 -2.91 -14.73 -14.90
C VAL A 408 -2.39 -15.70 -15.96
N ASP A 409 -1.68 -15.22 -16.99
CA ASP A 409 -1.18 -16.04 -18.09
C ASP A 409 0.19 -16.66 -17.76
N ILE A 410 0.35 -17.26 -16.58
CA ILE A 410 1.65 -17.81 -16.11
C ILE A 410 2.30 -18.78 -17.12
N GLU A 411 1.49 -19.49 -17.90
CA GLU A 411 1.96 -20.39 -18.96
C GLU A 411 2.84 -19.67 -20.00
N LYS A 412 2.58 -18.38 -20.29
CA LYS A 412 3.45 -17.56 -21.17
C LYS A 412 4.81 -17.27 -20.52
N VAL A 413 4.87 -17.17 -19.19
CA VAL A 413 6.15 -17.01 -18.47
C VAL A 413 6.97 -18.28 -18.60
N PHE A 414 6.32 -19.45 -18.52
CA PHE A 414 7.01 -20.73 -18.71
C PHE A 414 7.63 -20.85 -20.10
N GLU A 415 6.92 -20.41 -21.14
CA GLU A 415 7.45 -20.34 -22.51
C GLU A 415 8.71 -19.45 -22.57
N GLU A 416 8.66 -18.23 -22.04
CA GLU A 416 9.82 -17.33 -21.99
C GLU A 416 11.00 -17.93 -21.21
N VAL A 417 10.73 -18.62 -20.09
CA VAL A 417 11.76 -19.25 -19.26
C VAL A 417 12.41 -20.41 -19.99
N GLU A 418 11.61 -21.22 -20.69
CA GLU A 418 12.08 -22.35 -21.47
C GLU A 418 12.98 -21.89 -22.64
N GLU A 419 12.60 -20.82 -23.34
CA GLU A 419 13.44 -20.21 -24.38
C GLU A 419 14.79 -19.73 -23.81
N LEU A 420 14.76 -19.01 -22.69
CA LEU A 420 15.97 -18.51 -22.04
C LEU A 420 16.86 -19.66 -21.53
N TYR A 421 16.27 -20.65 -20.87
CA TYR A 421 16.97 -21.82 -20.37
C TYR A 421 17.61 -22.63 -21.51
N ASN A 422 16.91 -22.82 -22.62
CA ASN A 422 17.45 -23.52 -23.79
C ASN A 422 18.66 -22.81 -24.41
N LYS A 423 18.69 -21.48 -24.33
CA LYS A 423 19.82 -20.64 -24.78
C LYS A 423 21.00 -20.69 -23.81
N LEU A 424 20.75 -20.56 -22.50
CA LEU A 424 21.80 -20.40 -21.49
C LEU A 424 22.33 -21.72 -20.91
N LYS A 425 21.57 -22.82 -21.03
CA LYS A 425 21.84 -24.17 -20.48
C LYS A 425 21.80 -24.29 -18.96
N THR A 426 22.13 -23.23 -18.23
CA THR A 426 21.93 -23.10 -16.78
C THR A 426 21.12 -21.84 -16.52
N LEU A 427 20.20 -21.89 -15.55
CA LEU A 427 19.40 -20.73 -15.18
C LEU A 427 19.05 -20.80 -13.69
N TYR A 428 19.32 -19.71 -12.97
CA TYR A 428 18.87 -19.50 -11.60
C TYR A 428 17.81 -18.41 -11.56
N LEU A 429 16.57 -18.81 -11.27
CA LEU A 429 15.39 -17.95 -11.40
C LEU A 429 14.68 -17.77 -10.05
N CYS A 430 14.61 -16.53 -9.57
CA CYS A 430 13.77 -16.18 -8.42
C CYS A 430 12.33 -15.90 -8.87
N VAL A 431 11.35 -16.66 -8.35
CA VAL A 431 9.92 -16.54 -8.75
C VAL A 431 9.07 -15.75 -7.77
N SER A 432 9.65 -15.29 -6.66
CA SER A 432 9.00 -14.53 -5.59
C SER A 432 9.77 -13.25 -5.25
N TYR A 433 10.25 -12.55 -6.28
CA TYR A 433 11.09 -11.35 -6.10
C TYR A 433 10.24 -10.13 -5.70
N ASP A 434 9.13 -9.93 -6.40
CA ASP A 434 8.18 -8.81 -6.20
C ASP A 434 6.93 -9.18 -5.40
N THR A 435 6.91 -10.36 -4.79
CA THR A 435 5.80 -10.87 -3.98
C THR A 435 6.26 -11.94 -2.99
N ASP A 436 5.37 -12.38 -2.09
CA ASP A 436 5.53 -13.67 -1.42
C ASP A 436 4.57 -14.67 -2.05
N LEU A 437 5.10 -15.54 -2.92
CA LEU A 437 4.29 -16.43 -3.73
C LEU A 437 3.49 -17.42 -2.87
N LEU A 438 4.11 -17.95 -1.82
CA LEU A 438 3.48 -18.93 -0.93
C LEU A 438 2.37 -18.32 -0.08
N ALA A 439 2.46 -17.03 0.24
CA ALA A 439 1.46 -16.30 1.00
C ALA A 439 0.10 -16.19 0.28
N ILE A 440 0.09 -16.28 -1.06
CA ILE A 440 -1.10 -16.17 -1.92
C ILE A 440 -1.34 -17.45 -2.72
N GLU A 441 -0.67 -18.54 -2.36
CA GLU A 441 -0.79 -19.82 -3.04
C GLU A 441 -2.24 -20.35 -3.03
N SER A 442 -2.96 -20.15 -1.92
CA SER A 442 -4.37 -20.52 -1.83
C SER A 442 -5.23 -19.81 -2.89
N ILE A 443 -4.83 -18.62 -3.35
CA ILE A 443 -5.53 -17.82 -4.37
C ILE A 443 -5.15 -18.24 -5.79
N CYS A 444 -3.85 -18.36 -6.12
CA CYS A 444 -3.42 -18.54 -7.52
C CYS A 444 -2.87 -19.93 -7.88
N ALA A 445 -2.45 -20.73 -6.90
CA ALA A 445 -1.81 -22.04 -7.10
C ALA A 445 -0.54 -22.01 -7.98
N PHE A 446 0.17 -20.88 -8.02
CA PHE A 446 1.30 -20.69 -8.94
C PHE A 446 2.56 -21.42 -8.51
N SER A 447 2.80 -21.63 -7.21
CA SER A 447 3.98 -22.39 -6.77
C SER A 447 3.89 -23.87 -7.16
N GLU A 448 2.70 -24.46 -7.11
CA GLU A 448 2.45 -25.81 -7.63
C GLU A 448 2.68 -25.89 -9.15
N LYS A 449 2.27 -24.88 -9.92
CA LYS A 449 2.55 -24.83 -11.37
C LYS A 449 4.05 -24.74 -11.67
N TRP A 450 4.79 -23.92 -10.92
CA TRP A 450 6.25 -23.84 -11.04
C TRP A 450 6.93 -25.18 -10.75
N TYR A 451 6.45 -25.91 -9.73
CA TYR A 451 6.97 -27.23 -9.38
C TYR A 451 6.91 -28.19 -10.57
N TYR A 452 5.73 -28.37 -11.17
CA TYR A 452 5.58 -29.28 -12.31
C TYR A 452 6.31 -28.81 -13.57
N PHE A 453 6.45 -27.50 -13.75
CA PHE A 453 7.19 -26.95 -14.89
C PHE A 453 8.68 -27.32 -14.86
N ILE A 454 9.30 -27.43 -13.68
CA ILE A 454 10.76 -27.68 -13.57
C ILE A 454 11.14 -29.11 -13.21
N GLU A 455 10.17 -29.99 -12.98
CA GLU A 455 10.41 -31.38 -12.51
C GLU A 455 11.39 -32.14 -13.42
N ASP A 456 11.39 -31.84 -14.73
CA ASP A 456 12.25 -32.47 -15.74
C ASP A 456 13.49 -31.64 -16.14
N LYS A 457 13.72 -30.46 -15.52
CA LYS A 457 14.77 -29.49 -15.92
C LYS A 457 15.85 -29.31 -14.87
N LYS A 458 16.76 -30.29 -14.75
CA LYS A 458 17.77 -30.36 -13.67
C LYS A 458 18.64 -29.11 -13.50
N ASP A 459 19.03 -28.46 -14.60
CA ASP A 459 19.91 -27.27 -14.57
C ASP A 459 19.15 -25.93 -14.56
N LEU A 460 17.81 -25.99 -14.50
CA LEU A 460 16.94 -24.85 -14.20
C LEU A 460 16.61 -24.88 -12.71
N LYS A 461 17.25 -24.01 -11.94
CA LYS A 461 17.01 -23.86 -10.51
C LYS A 461 16.06 -22.71 -10.25
N ILE A 462 15.05 -22.94 -9.42
CA ILE A 462 14.12 -21.92 -8.97
C ILE A 462 14.29 -21.65 -7.47
N GLU A 463 14.34 -20.39 -7.08
CA GLU A 463 14.18 -19.97 -5.68
C GLU A 463 12.77 -19.40 -5.46
N LEU A 464 12.05 -20.00 -4.51
CA LEU A 464 10.86 -19.44 -3.88
C LEU A 464 11.23 -19.02 -2.46
N ARG A 465 11.31 -17.71 -2.24
CA ARG A 465 11.56 -17.10 -0.93
C ARG A 465 10.26 -16.68 -0.25
N THR A 466 10.11 -17.02 1.04
CA THR A 466 8.87 -16.77 1.77
C THR A 466 9.06 -16.39 3.25
N LYS A 467 8.05 -15.70 3.79
CA LYS A 467 7.77 -15.47 5.21
C LYS A 467 6.47 -16.14 5.66
N SER A 468 5.87 -16.95 4.79
CA SER A 468 4.63 -17.68 5.02
C SER A 468 4.86 -18.99 5.78
N GLY A 469 3.85 -19.42 6.52
CA GLY A 469 3.76 -20.79 7.05
C GLY A 469 2.87 -21.71 6.20
N ASN A 470 2.33 -21.21 5.07
CA ASN A 470 1.36 -21.92 4.23
C ASN A 470 2.04 -22.96 3.32
N ILE A 471 2.52 -24.06 3.88
CA ILE A 471 3.31 -25.08 3.17
C ILE A 471 2.48 -26.28 2.69
N ASP A 472 1.16 -26.29 2.91
CA ASP A 472 0.29 -27.46 2.70
C ASP A 472 0.44 -28.11 1.32
N LYS A 473 0.66 -27.29 0.28
CA LYS A 473 0.90 -27.78 -1.08
C LYS A 473 2.19 -28.60 -1.18
N PHE A 474 3.28 -28.11 -0.61
CA PHE A 474 4.60 -28.76 -0.65
C PHE A 474 4.68 -30.01 0.23
N LEU A 475 3.83 -30.14 1.26
CA LEU A 475 3.77 -31.35 2.10
C LEU A 475 3.32 -32.61 1.34
N ASN A 476 2.65 -32.42 0.20
CA ASN A 476 2.14 -33.50 -0.66
C ASN A 476 3.01 -33.73 -1.90
N LEU A 477 4.02 -32.89 -2.14
CA LEU A 477 4.91 -32.98 -3.29
C LEU A 477 6.22 -33.68 -2.92
N LYS A 478 6.84 -34.35 -3.89
CA LYS A 478 8.17 -34.95 -3.70
C LYS A 478 9.24 -33.86 -3.74
N PRO A 479 10.24 -33.85 -2.84
CA PRO A 479 11.33 -32.89 -2.90
C PRO A 479 12.04 -32.90 -4.26
N LEU A 480 12.30 -31.71 -4.80
CA LEU A 480 13.10 -31.49 -6.01
C LEU A 480 14.36 -30.70 -5.66
N ASP A 481 15.53 -31.20 -6.06
CA ASP A 481 16.82 -30.55 -5.76
C ASP A 481 16.98 -29.19 -6.47
N ASN A 482 16.28 -28.99 -7.59
CA ASN A 482 16.27 -27.73 -8.35
C ASN A 482 15.13 -26.78 -7.94
N PHE A 483 14.32 -27.11 -6.92
CA PHE A 483 13.31 -26.23 -6.33
C PHE A 483 13.75 -25.82 -4.91
N ILE A 484 14.30 -24.62 -4.78
CA ILE A 484 14.82 -24.09 -3.51
C ILE A 484 13.70 -23.35 -2.78
N ILE A 485 13.28 -23.88 -1.63
CA ILE A 485 12.39 -23.18 -0.70
C ILE A 485 13.25 -22.42 0.32
N ALA A 486 13.21 -21.09 0.24
CA ALA A 486 13.98 -20.20 1.10
C ALA A 486 13.07 -19.50 2.12
N PHE A 487 13.43 -19.53 3.41
CA PHE A 487 12.68 -18.88 4.48
C PHE A 487 13.39 -17.63 4.98
N THR A 488 12.73 -16.47 4.91
CA THR A 488 13.22 -15.28 5.61
C THR A 488 12.85 -15.33 7.08
N LEU A 489 13.85 -15.33 7.95
CA LEU A 489 13.68 -15.32 9.40
C LEU A 489 14.12 -13.98 9.98
N SER A 490 13.43 -13.57 11.04
CA SER A 490 13.74 -12.37 11.81
C SER A 490 13.42 -12.66 13.28
N PRO A 491 14.10 -12.03 14.24
CA PRO A 491 13.79 -12.22 15.65
C PRO A 491 12.30 -11.99 15.94
N GLU A 492 11.72 -12.77 16.85
CA GLU A 492 10.26 -12.79 17.10
C GLU A 492 9.70 -11.40 17.41
N ASN A 493 10.45 -10.58 18.17
CA ASN A 493 10.06 -9.20 18.47
C ASN A 493 10.00 -8.30 17.22
N ILE A 494 10.91 -8.48 16.27
CA ILE A 494 10.92 -7.75 14.99
C ILE A 494 9.79 -8.26 14.10
N ALA A 495 9.61 -9.58 13.99
CA ALA A 495 8.56 -10.18 13.18
C ALA A 495 7.17 -9.68 13.63
N LEU A 496 6.88 -9.73 14.93
CA LEU A 496 5.58 -9.30 15.47
C LEU A 496 5.32 -7.80 15.32
N ARG A 497 6.36 -6.96 15.42
CA ARG A 497 6.21 -5.49 15.38
C ARG A 497 6.22 -4.94 13.96
N ASN A 498 7.07 -5.48 13.09
CA ASN A 498 7.45 -4.86 11.83
C ASN A 498 7.06 -5.70 10.60
N GLU A 499 6.61 -6.94 10.74
CA GLU A 499 6.24 -7.82 9.62
C GLU A 499 4.73 -8.14 9.63
N LYS A 500 3.90 -7.09 9.60
CA LYS A 500 2.44 -7.23 9.71
C LYS A 500 1.88 -8.17 8.65
N TYR A 501 0.93 -9.02 9.08
CA TYR A 501 0.27 -10.06 8.29
C TYR A 501 1.16 -11.25 7.87
N ALA A 502 2.47 -11.23 8.12
CA ALA A 502 3.33 -12.39 7.90
C ALA A 502 3.22 -13.40 9.06
N ALA A 503 3.66 -14.65 8.84
CA ALA A 503 3.73 -15.63 9.90
C ALA A 503 4.77 -15.23 10.96
N SER A 504 4.56 -15.56 12.23
CA SER A 504 5.58 -15.35 13.27
C SER A 504 6.85 -16.16 13.01
N PHE A 505 7.96 -15.81 13.66
CA PHE A 505 9.20 -16.57 13.54
C PHE A 505 8.98 -18.04 13.92
N LYS A 506 8.32 -18.30 15.06
CA LYS A 506 7.99 -19.68 15.47
C LYS A 506 7.17 -20.46 14.45
N ASN A 507 6.20 -19.82 13.79
CA ASN A 507 5.40 -20.48 12.76
C ASN A 507 6.22 -20.79 11.49
N ARG A 508 7.18 -19.92 11.12
CA ARG A 508 8.11 -20.19 10.01
C ARG A 508 9.05 -21.35 10.34
N VAL A 509 9.59 -21.41 11.57
CA VAL A 509 10.42 -22.54 12.03
C VAL A 509 9.64 -23.85 12.03
N LYS A 510 8.37 -23.83 12.49
CA LYS A 510 7.48 -24.99 12.41
C LYS A 510 7.29 -25.46 10.97
N ALA A 511 7.04 -24.54 10.04
CA ALA A 511 6.89 -24.87 8.63
C ALA A 511 8.19 -25.47 8.03
N ILE A 512 9.36 -24.94 8.39
CA ILE A 512 10.65 -25.53 8.00
C ILE A 512 10.76 -26.97 8.51
N LYS A 513 10.45 -27.21 9.78
CA LYS A 513 10.51 -28.55 10.39
C LYS A 513 9.61 -29.55 9.68
N GLU A 514 8.36 -29.18 9.42
CA GLU A 514 7.39 -30.04 8.72
C GLU A 514 7.82 -30.35 7.27
N LEU A 515 8.42 -29.37 6.56
CA LEU A 515 9.01 -29.61 5.25
C LEU A 515 10.19 -30.58 5.31
N GLN A 516 11.08 -30.41 6.30
CA GLN A 516 12.23 -31.29 6.50
C GLN A 516 11.83 -32.73 6.85
N GLU A 517 10.74 -32.92 7.59
CA GLU A 517 10.15 -34.25 7.86
C GLU A 517 9.68 -34.93 6.57
N LYS A 518 9.27 -34.16 5.56
CA LYS A 518 8.95 -34.65 4.20
C LYS A 518 10.17 -34.78 3.28
N GLY A 519 11.37 -34.52 3.79
CA GLY A 519 12.63 -34.67 3.04
C GLY A 519 13.05 -33.45 2.24
N TRP A 520 12.30 -32.35 2.31
CA TRP A 520 12.74 -31.09 1.71
C TRP A 520 13.97 -30.55 2.42
N LYS A 521 14.88 -29.99 1.63
CA LYS A 521 15.95 -29.12 2.14
C LYS A 521 15.51 -27.67 1.97
N VAL A 522 15.94 -26.81 2.88
CA VAL A 522 15.57 -25.39 2.86
C VAL A 522 16.79 -24.50 2.89
N ARG A 523 16.62 -23.28 2.38
CA ARG A 523 17.55 -22.17 2.55
C ARG A 523 17.05 -21.25 3.66
N ILE A 524 17.96 -20.75 4.50
CA ILE A 524 17.63 -19.78 5.55
C ILE A 524 18.13 -18.39 5.13
N CYS A 525 17.28 -17.38 5.17
CA CYS A 525 17.63 -16.01 4.82
C CYS A 525 17.44 -15.09 6.02
N ILE A 526 18.52 -14.44 6.45
CA ILE A 526 18.48 -13.28 7.35
C ILE A 526 18.69 -12.03 6.49
N ASP A 527 17.66 -11.67 5.72
CA ASP A 527 17.69 -10.53 4.80
C ASP A 527 16.34 -9.79 4.82
N PRO A 528 16.25 -8.60 5.45
CA PRO A 528 17.36 -7.83 6.03
C PRO A 528 17.68 -8.21 7.48
N LEU A 529 18.95 -8.11 7.83
CA LEU A 529 19.45 -7.98 9.19
C LEU A 529 19.16 -6.56 9.71
N ILE A 530 18.43 -6.46 10.81
CA ILE A 530 17.94 -5.19 11.36
C ILE A 530 18.59 -4.92 12.70
N TYR A 531 19.30 -3.79 12.78
CA TYR A 531 19.84 -3.30 14.04
C TYR A 531 18.72 -2.73 14.92
N SER A 532 18.64 -3.22 16.16
CA SER A 532 17.61 -2.83 17.13
C SER A 532 18.11 -3.02 18.56
N ASP A 533 17.34 -2.55 19.54
CA ASP A 533 17.70 -2.73 20.95
C ASP A 533 17.75 -4.23 21.31
N ASN A 534 18.73 -4.61 22.15
CA ASN A 534 19.04 -6.00 22.49
C ASN A 534 19.36 -6.88 21.26
N PHE A 535 19.98 -6.31 20.21
CA PHE A 535 20.35 -7.00 18.96
C PHE A 535 21.00 -8.38 19.20
N GLU A 536 22.08 -8.44 19.99
CA GLU A 536 22.84 -9.68 20.22
C GLU A 536 21.98 -10.78 20.85
N GLU A 537 21.20 -10.42 21.88
CA GLU A 537 20.32 -11.33 22.59
C GLU A 537 19.21 -11.86 21.68
N ASN A 538 18.49 -10.96 21.00
CA ASN A 538 17.37 -11.29 20.13
C ASN A 538 17.79 -12.27 19.01
N TYR A 539 18.93 -12.00 18.36
CA TYR A 539 19.42 -12.87 17.29
C TYR A 539 20.04 -14.17 17.81
N SER A 540 20.73 -14.16 18.95
CA SER A 540 21.26 -15.40 19.56
C SER A 540 20.13 -16.36 19.91
N GLN A 541 19.08 -15.85 20.58
CA GLN A 541 17.91 -16.65 20.95
C GLN A 541 17.17 -17.19 19.73
N MET A 542 17.03 -16.39 18.67
CA MET A 542 16.41 -16.83 17.41
C MET A 542 17.21 -17.98 16.77
N ILE A 543 18.53 -17.85 16.65
CA ILE A 543 19.39 -18.85 16.00
C ILE A 543 19.45 -20.14 16.84
N GLU A 544 19.59 -20.03 18.16
CA GLU A 544 19.54 -21.18 19.06
C GLU A 544 18.20 -21.92 18.96
N TYR A 545 17.08 -21.20 19.01
CA TYR A 545 15.76 -21.81 18.85
C TYR A 545 15.60 -22.50 17.49
N LEU A 546 16.07 -21.87 16.41
CA LEU A 546 16.01 -22.44 15.06
C LEU A 546 16.67 -23.81 15.02
N PHE A 547 17.94 -23.91 15.44
CA PHE A 547 18.70 -25.17 15.36
C PHE A 547 18.36 -26.20 16.44
N ASN A 548 17.65 -25.80 17.50
CA ASN A 548 17.03 -26.74 18.42
C ASN A 548 15.80 -27.44 17.81
N GLU A 549 15.12 -26.80 16.86
CA GLU A 549 13.88 -27.32 16.27
C GLU A 549 14.06 -28.01 14.92
N ILE A 550 15.05 -27.60 14.12
CA ILE A 550 15.24 -28.07 12.74
C ILE A 550 16.47 -28.97 12.60
N ASP A 551 16.49 -29.81 11.57
CA ASP A 551 17.66 -30.59 11.19
C ASP A 551 18.65 -29.72 10.40
N LYS A 552 19.81 -29.46 10.99
CA LYS A 552 20.87 -28.64 10.38
C LYS A 552 21.45 -29.25 9.09
N GLU A 553 21.41 -30.58 8.94
CA GLU A 553 21.95 -31.25 7.75
C GLU A 553 21.05 -31.04 6.52
N LYS A 554 19.77 -30.71 6.76
CA LYS A 554 18.78 -30.36 5.72
C LYS A 554 18.71 -28.86 5.45
N VAL A 555 19.65 -28.07 5.97
CA VAL A 555 19.87 -26.68 5.55
C VAL A 555 20.86 -26.68 4.38
N ILE A 556 20.39 -26.18 3.22
CA ILE A 556 21.20 -26.07 2.00
C ILE A 556 22.32 -25.07 2.26
N ASP A 557 21.94 -23.85 2.63
CA ASP A 557 22.80 -22.72 2.95
C ASP A 557 22.04 -21.62 3.73
N ILE A 558 22.78 -20.60 4.15
CA ILE A 558 22.29 -19.41 4.85
C ILE A 558 22.73 -18.16 4.08
N SER A 559 21.80 -17.22 3.87
CA SER A 559 22.07 -15.87 3.35
C SER A 559 21.94 -14.83 4.46
N ILE A 560 22.87 -13.89 4.56
CA ILE A 560 22.87 -12.80 5.55
C ILE A 560 23.03 -11.47 4.82
N GLY A 561 21.95 -10.70 4.66
CA GLY A 561 22.01 -9.38 4.03
C GLY A 561 21.59 -8.30 5.01
N VAL A 562 22.31 -7.18 5.11
CA VAL A 562 21.83 -6.02 5.88
C VAL A 562 20.78 -5.22 5.11
N PHE A 563 19.99 -4.41 5.82
CA PHE A 563 19.08 -3.47 5.18
C PHE A 563 19.83 -2.55 4.20
N ARG A 564 19.33 -2.52 2.96
CA ARG A 564 19.88 -1.75 1.84
C ARG A 564 18.74 -1.32 0.92
N ILE A 565 18.72 -0.04 0.55
CA ILE A 565 17.63 0.50 -0.26
C ILE A 565 18.07 1.74 -1.05
N SER A 566 17.52 1.94 -2.25
CA SER A 566 17.82 3.16 -3.02
C SER A 566 17.30 4.41 -2.29
N LYS A 567 17.99 5.53 -2.49
CA LYS A 567 17.61 6.84 -1.98
C LYS A 567 16.17 7.23 -2.34
N GLU A 568 15.76 6.97 -3.58
CA GLU A 568 14.42 7.31 -4.06
C GLU A 568 13.34 6.44 -3.41
N TYR A 569 13.63 5.15 -3.17
CA TYR A 569 12.68 4.24 -2.51
C TYR A 569 12.52 4.61 -1.04
N LEU A 570 13.62 4.84 -0.31
CA LEU A 570 13.52 5.21 1.12
C LEU A 570 12.76 6.52 1.32
N LYS A 571 12.94 7.49 0.44
CA LYS A 571 12.18 8.75 0.47
C LYS A 571 10.68 8.51 0.36
N LYS A 572 10.24 7.68 -0.60
CA LYS A 572 8.83 7.31 -0.76
C LYS A 572 8.30 6.56 0.46
N MET A 573 9.05 5.59 0.96
CA MET A 573 8.67 4.80 2.14
C MET A 573 8.51 5.65 3.39
N ARG A 574 9.41 6.61 3.65
CA ARG A 574 9.30 7.56 4.77
C ARG A 574 8.08 8.47 4.65
N ASN A 575 7.74 8.91 3.44
CA ASN A 575 6.53 9.71 3.20
C ASN A 575 5.25 8.91 3.45
N GLN A 576 5.27 7.62 3.12
CA GLN A 576 4.14 6.71 3.36
C GLN A 576 4.04 6.33 4.85
N ASN A 577 5.16 6.06 5.53
CA ASN A 577 5.21 5.67 6.93
C ASN A 577 6.10 6.60 7.77
N GLN A 578 5.49 7.68 8.28
CA GLN A 578 6.19 8.66 9.13
C GLN A 578 6.45 8.16 10.56
N ASN A 579 5.94 6.98 10.91
CA ASN A 579 6.03 6.40 12.26
C ASN A 579 6.99 5.22 12.36
N SER A 580 7.73 4.94 11.29
CA SER A 580 8.64 3.81 11.21
C SER A 580 9.98 4.08 11.91
N GLU A 581 10.34 3.29 12.92
CA GLU A 581 11.68 3.38 13.51
C GLU A 581 12.75 2.88 12.53
N ILE A 582 12.46 1.78 11.81
CA ILE A 582 13.42 1.15 10.91
C ILE A 582 13.79 2.09 9.77
N LEU A 583 12.79 2.73 9.13
CA LEU A 583 13.03 3.59 7.97
C LEU A 583 13.70 4.91 8.35
N TYR A 584 13.48 5.40 9.58
CA TYR A 584 14.11 6.63 10.05
C TYR A 584 15.47 6.41 10.70
N TYR A 585 15.94 5.17 10.86
CA TYR A 585 17.30 4.89 11.32
C TYR A 585 18.32 5.77 10.55
N PRO A 586 19.36 6.31 11.23
CA PRO A 586 20.38 7.19 10.65
C PRO A 586 21.34 6.42 9.72
N PHE A 587 20.81 5.92 8.61
CA PHE A 587 21.55 5.26 7.53
C PHE A 587 22.52 6.21 6.82
N GLU A 588 23.54 5.64 6.20
CA GLU A 588 24.50 6.34 5.34
C GLU A 588 24.18 6.04 3.87
N CYS A 589 24.24 7.07 3.03
CA CYS A 589 24.01 6.94 1.59
C CYS A 589 25.35 6.82 0.86
N ILE A 590 25.59 5.64 0.28
CA ILE A 590 26.80 5.34 -0.52
C ILE A 590 26.31 5.03 -1.93
N ASP A 591 26.77 5.79 -2.92
CA ASP A 591 26.41 5.62 -4.34
C ASP A 591 24.90 5.50 -4.62
N GLY A 592 24.10 6.29 -3.90
CA GLY A 592 22.65 6.32 -4.05
C GLY A 592 21.89 5.21 -3.31
N VAL A 593 22.58 4.38 -2.52
CA VAL A 593 21.99 3.32 -1.68
C VAL A 593 22.19 3.67 -0.20
N TYR A 594 21.09 3.70 0.55
CA TYR A 594 21.12 3.79 2.00
C TYR A 594 21.35 2.42 2.64
N THR A 595 22.28 2.36 3.58
CA THR A 595 22.54 1.18 4.42
C THR A 595 23.16 1.59 5.76
N TYR A 596 23.41 0.63 6.64
CA TYR A 596 24.12 0.87 7.89
C TYR A 596 25.57 1.32 7.64
N SER A 597 26.12 2.11 8.55
CA SER A 597 27.54 2.49 8.50
C SER A 597 28.44 1.25 8.46
N ASP A 598 29.61 1.34 7.83
CA ASP A 598 30.49 0.17 7.65
C ASP A 598 30.91 -0.46 8.98
N LYS A 599 31.10 0.36 10.03
CA LYS A 599 31.33 -0.12 11.40
C LYS A 599 30.16 -0.97 11.91
N THR A 600 28.93 -0.47 11.77
CA THR A 600 27.72 -1.15 12.26
C THR A 600 27.45 -2.42 11.46
N LYS A 601 27.55 -2.32 10.13
CA LYS A 601 27.41 -3.42 9.17
C LYS A 601 28.39 -4.56 9.47
N SER A 602 29.68 -4.24 9.62
CA SER A 602 30.71 -5.25 9.94
C SER A 602 30.47 -5.92 11.28
N TYR A 603 30.10 -5.14 12.31
CA TYR A 603 29.74 -5.68 13.61
C TYR A 603 28.55 -6.65 13.54
N MET A 604 27.45 -6.23 12.91
CA MET A 604 26.24 -7.04 12.76
C MET A 604 26.52 -8.34 12.01
N ILE A 605 27.19 -8.27 10.86
CA ILE A 605 27.52 -9.43 10.03
C ILE A 605 28.45 -10.38 10.78
N ASN A 606 29.54 -9.90 11.37
CA ASN A 606 30.49 -10.75 12.08
C ASN A 606 29.83 -11.46 13.26
N PHE A 607 29.03 -10.75 14.04
CA PHE A 607 28.30 -11.34 15.16
C PHE A 607 27.37 -12.47 14.70
N ILE A 608 26.53 -12.22 13.69
CA ILE A 608 25.57 -13.22 13.19
C ILE A 608 26.28 -14.42 12.56
N LYS A 609 27.36 -14.17 11.82
CA LYS A 609 28.21 -15.21 11.25
C LYS A 609 28.77 -16.12 12.34
N GLU A 610 29.32 -15.56 13.42
CA GLU A 610 29.81 -16.32 14.56
C GLU A 610 28.73 -17.17 15.24
N GLN A 611 27.49 -16.66 15.33
CA GLN A 611 26.36 -17.45 15.86
C GLN A 611 26.03 -18.65 14.96
N PHE A 612 25.99 -18.46 13.63
CA PHE A 612 25.70 -19.55 12.69
C PHE A 612 26.82 -20.58 12.59
N LEU A 613 28.09 -20.18 12.74
CA LEU A 613 29.25 -21.09 12.70
C LEU A 613 29.26 -22.15 13.81
N LYS A 614 28.46 -21.96 14.87
CA LYS A 614 28.21 -22.98 15.89
C LYS A 614 27.45 -24.19 15.36
N TYR A 615 26.69 -24.03 14.27
CA TYR A 615 25.76 -25.02 13.75
C TYR A 615 26.06 -25.44 12.30
N ILE A 616 26.52 -24.51 11.46
CA ILE A 616 26.69 -24.69 10.01
C ILE A 616 28.13 -24.36 9.59
N ASN A 617 28.63 -25.08 8.59
CA ASN A 617 29.97 -24.85 8.02
C ASN A 617 30.04 -23.49 7.29
N ILE A 618 31.19 -22.83 7.36
CA ILE A 618 31.45 -21.54 6.71
C ILE A 618 31.14 -21.52 5.21
N ASN A 619 31.36 -22.63 4.50
CA ASN A 619 31.10 -22.73 3.06
C ASN A 619 29.61 -22.71 2.68
N LYS A 620 28.71 -22.78 3.66
CA LYS A 620 27.26 -22.67 3.50
C LYS A 620 26.72 -21.29 3.91
N ILE A 621 27.57 -20.31 4.20
CA ILE A 621 27.16 -18.97 4.65
C ILE A 621 27.55 -17.93 3.60
N TYR A 622 26.53 -17.29 3.01
CA TYR A 622 26.63 -16.23 2.01
C TYR A 622 26.25 -14.88 2.65
N ILE A 623 27.01 -13.81 2.36
CA ILE A 623 26.92 -12.49 3.01
C ILE A 623 26.81 -11.39 1.97
#